data_AF-A0A953DZK4-F1
#
_entry.id   AF-A0A953DZK4-F1
#
_cell.length_a   1.000
_cell.length_b   1.000
_cell.length_c   1.000
_cell.angle_alpha   90.00
_cell.angle_beta   90.00
_cell.angle_gamma   90.00
#
_symmetry.space_group_name_H-M   'P 1'
#
loop_
_entity.id
_entity.type
_entity.pdbx_description
1 polymer ?
#
loop_
_entity_poly.entity_id
_entity_poly.type
_entity_poly.pdbx_seq_one_letter_code
_entity_poly.pdbx_strand_id
1 'polypeptide(L)'
;VPAFLRDDRHLSSVMVGALFTVMLVGSVVGPAVAGWMADRWGRRAVLLVVYPTAAIFLVAYVFVGSVIWALALVGLFVGVFAYAESPLVQALFADTTEGAAARSVFGIYFAVAYGVGALWQVVVGWLVSTYGFRTAFVVMAISFVVAGLCVVGAKERRRHRGELALDYLD
;
A
#
# COMPACT_ATOMS: atom_id res chain seq x y z
N VAL A 1 -8.89 6.10 -8.78
CA VAL A 1 -10.18 5.43 -8.43
C VAL A 1 -11.41 6.31 -8.71
N PRO A 2 -11.55 7.55 -8.20
CA PRO A 2 -12.75 8.36 -8.45
C PRO A 2 -13.04 8.60 -9.94
N ALA A 3 -12.01 8.93 -10.73
CA ALA A 3 -12.11 9.09 -12.18
C ALA A 3 -12.61 7.80 -12.86
N PHE A 4 -12.10 6.63 -12.44
CA PHE A 4 -12.58 5.34 -12.95
C PHE A 4 -14.08 5.10 -12.66
N LEU A 5 -14.54 5.36 -11.43
CA LEU A 5 -15.95 5.19 -11.08
C LEU A 5 -16.86 6.17 -11.85
N ARG A 6 -16.37 7.37 -12.15
CA ARG A 6 -17.11 8.38 -12.91
C ARG A 6 -17.10 8.13 -14.41
N ASP A 7 -15.92 7.86 -14.97
CA ASP A 7 -15.67 7.92 -16.41
C ASP A 7 -15.78 6.54 -17.08
N ASP A 8 -15.43 5.45 -16.37
CA ASP A 8 -15.56 4.06 -16.86
C ASP A 8 -16.88 3.42 -16.42
N ARG A 9 -17.30 3.69 -15.17
CA ARG A 9 -18.53 3.11 -14.59
C ARG A 9 -19.75 4.02 -14.68
N HIS A 10 -19.58 5.26 -15.17
CA HIS A 10 -20.67 6.23 -15.36
C HIS A 10 -21.53 6.46 -14.11
N LEU A 11 -20.93 6.36 -12.92
CA LEU A 11 -21.63 6.54 -11.65
C LEU A 11 -21.80 8.03 -11.32
N SER A 12 -22.88 8.36 -10.61
CA SER A 12 -23.14 9.72 -10.14
C SER A 12 -22.08 10.17 -9.12
N SER A 13 -21.84 11.49 -9.03
CA SER A 13 -20.86 12.06 -8.08
C SER A 13 -21.10 11.65 -6.63
N VAL A 14 -22.37 11.50 -6.23
CA VAL A 14 -22.75 11.02 -4.89
C VAL A 14 -22.30 9.58 -4.69
N MET A 15 -22.53 8.71 -5.67
CA MET A 15 -22.11 7.30 -5.60
C MET A 15 -20.59 7.14 -5.62
N VAL A 16 -19.91 7.92 -6.47
CA VAL A 16 -18.44 7.98 -6.51
C VAL A 16 -17.89 8.39 -5.14
N GLY A 17 -18.48 9.42 -4.53
CA GLY A 17 -18.13 9.88 -3.18
C GLY A 17 -18.33 8.77 -2.14
N ALA A 18 -19.50 8.13 -2.11
CA ALA A 18 -19.82 7.07 -1.17
C ALA A 18 -18.87 5.86 -1.28
N LEU A 19 -18.62 5.37 -2.50
CA LEU A 19 -17.70 4.25 -2.74
C LEU A 19 -16.26 4.62 -2.40
N PHE A 20 -15.84 5.85 -2.69
CA PHE A 20 -14.51 6.32 -2.31
C PHE A 20 -14.36 6.45 -0.79
N THR A 21 -15.39 6.93 -0.08
CA THR A 21 -15.41 6.95 1.39
C THR A 21 -15.27 5.54 1.97
N VAL A 22 -15.94 4.54 1.42
CA VAL A 22 -15.78 3.13 1.85
C VAL A 22 -14.32 2.69 1.69
N MET A 23 -13.68 3.01 0.57
CA MET A 23 -12.25 2.73 0.37
C MET A 23 -11.37 3.48 1.39
N LEU A 24 -11.70 4.73 1.72
CA LEU A 24 -10.99 5.50 2.74
C LEU A 24 -11.12 4.89 4.14
N VAL A 25 -12.29 4.36 4.51
CA VAL A 25 -12.45 3.61 5.76
C VAL A 25 -11.48 2.43 5.81
N GLY A 26 -11.37 1.69 4.70
CA GLY A 26 -10.38 0.62 4.56
C GLY A 26 -8.94 1.12 4.75
N SER A 27 -8.61 2.27 4.17
CA SER A 27 -7.27 2.87 4.28
C SER A 27 -6.88 3.33 5.68
N VAL A 28 -7.85 3.49 6.59
CA VAL A 28 -7.59 3.78 8.01
C VAL A 28 -7.42 2.48 8.79
N VAL A 29 -8.32 1.51 8.57
CA VAL A 29 -8.32 0.24 9.31
C VAL A 29 -7.11 -0.62 8.92
N GLY A 30 -6.76 -0.67 7.64
CA GLY A 30 -5.68 -1.50 7.11
C GLY A 30 -4.33 -1.27 7.78
N PRO A 31 -3.79 -0.03 7.75
CA PRO A 31 -2.59 0.34 8.50
C PRO A 31 -2.58 -0.08 9.96
N ALA A 32 -3.67 0.14 10.69
CA ALA A 32 -3.75 -0.17 12.12
C ALA A 32 -3.63 -1.69 12.36
N VAL A 33 -4.38 -2.48 11.60
CA VAL A 33 -4.36 -3.94 11.70
C VAL A 33 -3.00 -4.49 11.23
N ALA A 34 -2.48 -4.00 10.11
CA ALA A 34 -1.21 -4.44 9.57
C ALA A 34 -0.03 -4.09 10.49
N GLY A 35 -0.05 -2.93 11.14
CA GLY A 35 0.94 -2.55 12.15
C GLY A 35 0.94 -3.52 13.34
N TRP A 36 -0.23 -3.82 13.90
CA TRP A 36 -0.37 -4.82 14.96
C TRP A 36 0.13 -6.20 14.55
N MET A 37 -0.20 -6.65 13.33
CA MET A 37 0.30 -7.90 12.75
C MET A 37 1.83 -7.87 12.60
N ALA A 38 2.40 -6.74 12.19
CA ALA A 38 3.83 -6.58 11.94
C ALA A 38 4.66 -6.58 13.22
N ASP A 39 4.09 -6.10 14.33
CA ASP A 39 4.70 -6.21 15.66
C ASP A 39 4.75 -7.64 16.19
N ARG A 40 3.83 -8.51 15.74
CA ARG A 40 3.79 -9.91 16.13
C ARG A 40 4.62 -10.82 15.21
N TRP A 41 4.54 -10.62 13.90
CA TRP A 41 5.11 -11.52 12.90
C TRP A 41 6.33 -10.97 12.16
N GLY A 42 6.70 -9.70 12.39
CA GLY A 42 7.75 -9.00 11.66
C GLY A 42 7.20 -8.22 10.47
N ARG A 43 7.86 -7.10 10.13
CA ARG A 43 7.36 -6.14 9.15
C ARG A 43 7.43 -6.73 7.75
N ARG A 44 8.53 -7.41 7.43
CA ARG A 44 8.72 -8.08 6.13
C ARG A 44 7.67 -9.15 5.90
N ALA A 45 7.37 -9.97 6.91
CA ALA A 45 6.39 -11.05 6.79
C ALA A 45 5.00 -10.51 6.44
N VAL A 46 4.59 -9.41 7.07
CA VAL A 46 3.31 -8.76 6.77
C VAL A 46 3.32 -8.10 5.40
N LEU A 47 4.41 -7.42 5.01
CA LEU A 47 4.55 -6.84 3.67
C LEU A 47 4.43 -7.91 2.57
N LEU A 48 5.02 -9.09 2.77
CA LEU A 48 4.92 -10.21 1.82
C LEU A 48 3.51 -10.75 1.63
N VAL A 49 2.60 -10.49 2.58
CA VAL A 49 1.17 -10.81 2.45
C VAL A 49 0.41 -9.63 1.84
N VAL A 50 0.67 -8.41 2.31
CA VAL A 50 -0.04 -7.19 1.91
C VAL A 50 0.16 -6.86 0.43
N TYR A 51 1.38 -6.98 -0.10
CA TYR A 51 1.65 -6.67 -1.50
C TYR A 51 0.84 -7.54 -2.49
N PRO A 52 0.88 -8.89 -2.44
CA PRO A 52 0.11 -9.71 -3.35
C PRO A 52 -1.41 -9.58 -3.13
N THR A 53 -1.89 -9.41 -1.89
CA THR A 53 -3.33 -9.20 -1.66
C THR A 53 -3.81 -7.87 -2.24
N ALA A 54 -3.03 -6.79 -2.07
CA ALA A 54 -3.32 -5.50 -2.70
C ALA A 54 -3.40 -5.62 -4.23
N ALA A 55 -2.45 -6.33 -4.85
CA ALA A 55 -2.46 -6.58 -6.29
C ALA A 55 -3.73 -7.34 -6.74
N ILE A 56 -4.11 -8.40 -6.01
CA ILE A 56 -5.33 -9.17 -6.28
C ILE A 56 -6.57 -8.27 -6.22
N PHE A 57 -6.70 -7.45 -5.17
CA PHE A 57 -7.87 -6.58 -5.01
C PHE A 57 -7.90 -5.44 -6.03
N LEU A 58 -6.75 -4.90 -6.44
CA LEU A 58 -6.67 -3.91 -7.53
C LEU A 58 -7.16 -4.49 -8.86
N VAL A 59 -6.75 -5.71 -9.20
CA VAL A 59 -7.24 -6.42 -10.37
C VAL A 59 -8.74 -6.68 -10.21
N ALA A 60 -9.17 -7.29 -9.11
CA ALA A 60 -10.58 -7.56 -8.86
C ALA A 60 -11.45 -6.30 -9.00
N TYR A 61 -10.97 -5.15 -8.53
CA TYR A 61 -11.71 -3.88 -8.59
C TYR A 61 -12.06 -3.46 -10.01
N VAL A 62 -11.15 -3.69 -10.97
CA VAL A 62 -11.42 -3.35 -12.36
C VAL A 62 -12.28 -4.39 -13.09
N PHE A 63 -12.32 -5.64 -12.62
CA PHE A 63 -13.09 -6.73 -13.23
C PHE A 63 -14.47 -6.97 -12.61
N VAL A 64 -14.77 -6.42 -11.43
CA VAL A 64 -16.05 -6.64 -10.72
C VAL A 64 -17.29 -6.02 -11.40
N GLY A 65 -17.09 -5.27 -12.48
CA GLY A 65 -18.17 -4.63 -13.25
C GLY A 65 -18.87 -3.49 -12.49
N SER A 66 -20.15 -3.26 -12.80
CA SER A 66 -20.92 -2.14 -12.25
C SER A 66 -21.78 -2.50 -11.03
N VAL A 67 -21.49 -3.64 -10.39
CA VAL A 67 -22.24 -4.10 -9.21
C VAL A 67 -21.80 -3.29 -7.98
N ILE A 68 -22.67 -2.38 -7.52
CA ILE A 68 -22.33 -1.36 -6.50
C ILE A 68 -21.81 -1.97 -5.19
N TRP A 69 -22.49 -2.98 -4.65
CA TRP A 69 -22.06 -3.61 -3.39
C TRP A 69 -20.69 -4.29 -3.55
N ALA A 70 -20.41 -4.83 -4.73
CA ALA A 70 -19.15 -5.52 -5.00
C ALA A 70 -18.01 -4.51 -5.20
N LEU A 71 -18.28 -3.37 -5.87
CA LEU A 71 -17.37 -2.22 -5.91
C LEU A 71 -17.07 -1.69 -4.50
N ALA A 72 -18.07 -1.60 -3.62
CA ALA A 72 -17.87 -1.16 -2.24
C ALA A 72 -16.98 -2.14 -1.47
N LEU A 73 -17.27 -3.44 -1.54
CA LEU A 73 -16.52 -4.48 -0.83
C LEU A 73 -15.08 -4.60 -1.33
N VAL A 74 -14.88 -4.68 -2.64
CA VAL A 74 -13.54 -4.79 -3.23
C VAL A 74 -12.77 -3.49 -3.02
N GLY A 75 -13.44 -2.33 -3.13
CA GLY A 75 -12.86 -1.02 -2.83
C GLY A 75 -12.41 -0.89 -1.38
N LEU A 76 -13.20 -1.39 -0.43
CA LEU A 76 -12.80 -1.47 0.99
C LEU A 76 -11.47 -2.21 1.14
N PHE A 77 -11.34 -3.39 0.51
CA PHE A 77 -10.12 -4.19 0.60
C PHE A 77 -8.93 -3.59 -0.15
N VAL A 78 -9.15 -2.89 -1.28
CA VAL A 78 -8.10 -2.06 -1.90
C VAL A 78 -7.60 -1.04 -0.88
N GLY A 79 -8.51 -0.35 -0.17
CA GLY A 79 -8.18 0.55 0.93
C GLY A 79 -7.34 -0.12 2.01
N VAL A 80 -7.79 -1.26 2.52
CA VAL A 80 -7.13 -2.02 3.60
C VAL A 80 -5.70 -2.42 3.22
N PHE A 81 -5.49 -3.00 2.05
CA PHE A 81 -4.20 -3.58 1.69
C PHE A 81 -3.26 -2.59 1.00
N ALA A 82 -3.74 -1.81 0.04
CA ALA A 82 -2.86 -0.92 -0.73
C ALA A 82 -2.29 0.22 0.13
N TYR A 83 -3.00 0.66 1.18
CA TYR A 83 -2.55 1.75 2.04
C TYR A 83 -1.79 1.27 3.29
N ALA A 84 -1.85 -0.02 3.63
CA ALA A 84 -1.09 -0.59 4.75
C ALA A 84 0.42 -0.61 4.50
N GLU A 85 0.86 -0.58 3.25
CA GLU A 85 2.27 -0.58 2.85
C GLU A 85 3.07 0.58 3.47
N SER A 86 2.62 1.82 3.27
CA SER A 86 3.38 3.03 3.62
C SER A 86 3.87 3.04 5.09
N PRO A 87 3.02 2.81 6.11
CA PRO A 87 3.48 2.76 7.49
C PRO A 87 4.37 1.54 7.80
N LEU A 88 4.15 0.39 7.14
CA LEU A 88 5.01 -0.79 7.34
C LEU A 88 6.43 -0.54 6.81
N VAL A 89 6.55 0.09 5.64
CA VAL A 89 7.86 0.46 5.07
C VAL A 89 8.54 1.50 5.95
N GLN A 90 7.82 2.52 6.41
CA GLN A 90 8.36 3.52 7.33
C GLN A 90 8.85 2.90 8.65
N ALA A 91 8.09 1.97 9.22
CA ALA A 91 8.50 1.24 10.42
C ALA A 91 9.77 0.39 10.16
N LEU A 92 9.86 -0.28 9.01
CA LEU A 92 11.05 -1.04 8.63
C LEU A 92 12.30 -0.14 8.49
N PHE A 93 12.15 1.06 7.93
CA PHE A 93 13.23 2.05 7.88
C PHE A 93 13.61 2.55 9.28
N ALA A 94 12.63 2.83 10.14
CA ALA A 94 12.87 3.24 11.52
C ALA A 94 13.64 2.19 12.32
N ASP A 95 13.34 0.90 12.11
CA ASP A 95 14.01 -0.20 12.81
C ASP A 95 15.42 -0.50 12.28
N THR A 96 15.77 0.00 11.09
CA THR A 96 17.07 -0.26 10.44
C THR A 96 18.01 0.93 10.44
N THR A 97 17.56 2.09 10.94
CA THR A 97 18.36 3.32 10.97
C THR A 97 18.39 3.92 12.37
N GLU A 98 19.60 4.24 12.86
CA GLU A 98 19.81 4.79 14.19
C GLU A 98 20.58 6.12 14.13
N GLY A 99 20.42 6.94 15.17
CA GLY A 99 21.19 8.17 15.38
C GLY A 99 20.98 9.28 14.33
N ALA A 100 22.00 10.11 14.13
CA ALA A 100 21.92 11.28 13.24
C ALA A 100 21.62 10.93 11.77
N ALA A 101 21.97 9.70 11.34
CA ALA A 101 21.73 9.21 9.98
C ALA A 101 20.24 8.95 9.70
N ALA A 102 19.42 8.63 10.71
CA ALA A 102 18.00 8.36 10.53
C ALA A 102 17.26 9.54 9.89
N ARG A 103 17.53 10.78 10.32
CA ARG A 103 16.93 11.99 9.72
C ARG A 103 17.25 12.11 8.23
N SER A 104 18.50 11.87 7.85
CA SER A 104 18.91 11.92 6.44
C SER A 104 18.27 10.80 5.61
N VAL A 105 18.20 9.57 6.16
CA VAL A 105 17.56 8.45 5.47
C VAL A 105 16.06 8.70 5.27
N PHE A 106 15.35 9.18 6.29
CA PHE A 106 13.93 9.54 6.13
C PHE A 106 13.73 10.69 5.14
N GLY A 107 14.62 11.68 5.13
CA GLY A 107 14.60 12.75 4.13
C GLY A 107 14.74 12.22 2.70
N ILE A 108 15.71 11.33 2.46
CA ILE A 108 15.90 10.68 1.15
C ILE A 108 14.70 9.79 0.81
N TYR A 109 14.19 9.02 1.77
CA TYR A 109 13.00 8.17 1.59
C TYR A 109 11.81 8.99 1.11
N PHE A 110 11.47 10.09 1.79
CA PHE A 110 10.35 10.93 1.38
C PHE A 110 10.62 11.62 0.03
N ALA A 111 11.83 12.10 -0.22
CA ALA A 111 12.19 12.70 -1.52
C ALA A 111 11.99 11.71 -2.68
N VAL A 112 12.44 10.46 -2.51
CA VAL A 112 12.27 9.40 -3.51
C VAL A 112 10.81 8.98 -3.62
N ALA A 113 10.13 8.74 -2.49
CA ALA A 113 8.73 8.27 -2.48
C ALA A 113 7.79 9.28 -3.15
N TYR A 114 7.91 10.57 -2.83
CA TYR A 114 7.09 11.60 -3.46
C TYR A 114 7.54 11.92 -4.89
N GLY A 115 8.85 11.91 -5.17
CA GLY A 115 9.38 12.15 -6.52
C GLY A 115 8.95 11.07 -7.51
N VAL A 116 9.17 9.80 -7.17
CA VAL A 116 8.70 8.64 -7.95
C VAL A 116 7.17 8.61 -7.98
N GLY A 117 6.51 8.90 -6.86
CA GLY A 117 5.05 8.98 -6.78
C GLY A 117 4.46 10.00 -7.75
N ALA A 118 5.07 11.18 -7.90
CA ALA A 118 4.64 12.20 -8.85
C ALA A 118 4.79 11.74 -10.31
N LEU A 119 5.94 11.14 -10.66
CA LEU A 119 6.16 10.55 -11.98
C LEU A 119 5.16 9.41 -12.26
N TRP A 120 4.85 8.61 -11.24
CA TRP A 120 3.89 7.52 -11.33
C TRP A 120 2.48 8.02 -11.67
N GLN A 121 2.04 9.16 -11.12
CA GLN A 121 0.75 9.76 -11.49
C GLN A 121 0.68 10.13 -12.98
N VAL A 122 1.79 10.63 -13.56
CA VAL A 122 1.86 10.93 -15.00
C VAL A 122 1.75 9.65 -15.82
N VAL A 123 2.47 8.59 -15.44
CA VAL A 123 2.41 7.29 -16.11
C VAL A 123 1.00 6.70 -16.06
N VAL A 124 0.36 6.70 -14.90
CA VAL A 124 -1.01 6.20 -14.74
C VAL A 124 -2.00 7.04 -15.56
N GLY A 125 -1.87 8.36 -15.57
CA GLY A 125 -2.69 9.25 -16.39
C GLY A 125 -2.55 8.96 -17.89
N TRP A 126 -1.32 8.80 -18.37
CA TRP A 126 -1.04 8.43 -19.76
C TRP A 126 -1.56 7.04 -20.14
N LEU A 127 -1.45 6.06 -19.23
CA LEU A 127 -2.00 4.72 -19.43
C LEU A 127 -3.52 4.78 -19.54
N VAL A 128 -4.20 5.56 -18.70
CA VAL A 128 -5.65 5.73 -18.76
C VAL A 128 -6.06 6.39 -20.07
N SER A 129 -5.38 7.45 -20.52
CA SER A 129 -5.74 8.16 -21.75
C SER A 129 -5.48 7.34 -23.03
N THR A 130 -4.48 6.46 -23.01
CA THR A 130 -4.05 5.70 -24.20
C THR A 130 -4.63 4.28 -24.26
N TYR A 131 -4.68 3.59 -23.12
CA TYR A 131 -5.04 2.17 -23.01
C TYR A 131 -6.23 1.89 -22.07
N GLY A 132 -6.82 2.94 -21.48
CA GLY A 132 -7.97 2.83 -20.59
C GLY A 132 -7.65 2.42 -19.16
N PHE A 133 -8.66 2.48 -18.29
CA PHE A 133 -8.52 2.21 -16.86
C PHE A 133 -8.10 0.77 -16.57
N ARG A 134 -8.61 -0.22 -17.31
CA ARG A 134 -8.23 -1.63 -17.10
C ARG A 134 -6.73 -1.85 -17.14
N THR A 135 -6.07 -1.31 -18.16
CA THR A 135 -4.61 -1.42 -18.30
C THR A 135 -3.89 -0.72 -17.16
N ALA A 136 -4.32 0.49 -16.79
CA ALA A 136 -3.73 1.24 -15.68
C ALA A 136 -3.80 0.48 -14.34
N PHE A 137 -4.96 -0.09 -13.99
CA PHE A 137 -5.12 -0.87 -12.76
C PHE A 137 -4.28 -2.16 -12.76
N VAL A 138 -4.17 -2.84 -13.90
CA VAL A 138 -3.30 -4.03 -14.03
C VAL A 138 -1.83 -3.66 -13.87
N VAL A 139 -1.37 -2.57 -14.47
CA VAL A 139 0.00 -2.08 -14.31
C VAL A 139 0.29 -1.68 -12.86
N MET A 140 -0.67 -1.05 -12.17
CA MET A 140 -0.57 -0.80 -10.73
C MET A 140 -0.48 -2.10 -9.93
N ALA A 141 -1.28 -3.12 -10.25
CA ALA A 141 -1.18 -4.41 -9.57
C ALA A 141 0.20 -5.06 -9.78
N ILE A 142 0.76 -4.97 -10.99
CA ILE A 142 2.12 -5.46 -11.28
C ILE A 142 3.16 -4.73 -10.43
N SER A 143 3.04 -3.41 -10.23
CA SER A 143 4.00 -2.69 -9.37
C SER A 143 3.96 -3.16 -7.91
N PHE A 144 2.78 -3.52 -7.39
CA PHE A 144 2.66 -4.16 -6.06
C PHE A 144 3.37 -5.52 -6.01
N VAL A 145 3.24 -6.34 -7.05
CA VAL A 145 3.95 -7.63 -7.14
C VAL A 145 5.47 -7.42 -7.17
N VAL A 146 5.95 -6.48 -7.98
CA VAL A 146 7.38 -6.13 -8.06
C VAL A 146 7.90 -5.65 -6.72
N ALA A 147 7.15 -4.78 -6.02
CA ALA A 147 7.50 -4.33 -4.67
C ALA A 147 7.59 -5.51 -3.68
N GLY A 148 6.63 -6.44 -3.72
CA GLY A 148 6.68 -7.68 -2.94
C GLY A 148 7.94 -8.50 -3.21
N LEU A 149 8.34 -8.67 -4.48
CA LEU A 149 9.57 -9.36 -4.86
C LEU A 149 10.83 -8.64 -4.34
N CYS A 150 10.86 -7.31 -4.37
CA CYS A 150 11.96 -6.53 -3.78
C CYS A 150 12.08 -6.78 -2.27
N VAL A 151 10.94 -6.90 -1.56
CA VAL A 151 10.91 -7.19 -0.12
C VAL A 151 11.32 -8.63 0.20
N VAL A 152 11.16 -9.58 -0.72
CA VAL A 152 11.76 -10.92 -0.58
C VAL A 152 13.29 -10.82 -0.50
N GLY A 153 13.93 -9.86 -1.16
CA GLY A 153 15.38 -9.64 -1.06
C GLY A 153 15.84 -8.95 0.22
N ALA A 154 14.95 -8.23 0.91
CA ALA A 154 15.29 -7.47 2.11
C ALA A 154 15.59 -8.40 3.30
N LYS A 155 16.80 -8.36 3.86
CA LYS A 155 17.11 -9.06 5.11
C LYS A 155 16.56 -8.27 6.29
N GLU A 156 15.56 -8.80 6.98
CA GLU A 156 15.12 -8.23 8.26
C GLU A 156 16.17 -8.60 9.32
N ARG A 157 16.87 -7.61 9.87
CA ARG A 157 17.70 -7.82 11.07
C ARG A 157 16.73 -8.13 12.20
N ARG A 158 16.66 -9.40 12.61
CA ARG A 158 15.89 -9.79 13.80
C ARG A 158 16.42 -8.99 14.97
N ARG A 159 15.62 -8.06 15.49
CA ARG A 159 15.90 -7.39 16.76
C ARG A 159 15.92 -8.47 17.84
N HIS A 160 17.11 -8.81 18.33
CA HIS A 160 17.29 -9.68 19.48
C HIS A 160 16.65 -9.00 20.69
N ARG A 161 15.37 -9.32 20.97
CA ARG A 161 14.65 -8.97 22.21
C ARG A 161 15.23 -9.67 23.46
N GLY A 162 16.51 -10.05 23.43
CA GLY A 162 17.23 -10.72 24.52
C GLY A 162 18.26 -9.84 25.23
N GLU A 163 18.76 -8.78 24.59
CA GLU A 163 19.87 -7.97 25.18
C GLU A 163 19.37 -6.90 26.17
N LEU A 164 18.13 -6.40 26.00
CA LEU A 164 17.52 -5.46 26.95
C LEU A 164 17.12 -6.09 28.29
N ALA A 165 17.23 -7.40 28.46
CA ALA A 165 16.99 -8.05 29.75
C ALA A 165 18.28 -8.27 30.56
N LEU A 166 19.45 -8.17 29.92
CA LEU A 166 20.75 -8.33 30.57
C LEU A 166 21.31 -6.99 31.05
N ASP A 167 21.01 -5.89 30.34
CA ASP A 167 21.43 -4.52 30.73
C ASP A 167 20.71 -3.97 31.99
N TYR A 168 19.73 -4.70 32.53
CA TYR A 168 19.08 -4.40 33.82
C TYR A 168 19.59 -5.28 34.98
N LEU A 169 20.50 -6.22 34.70
CA LEU A 169 21.01 -7.18 35.68
C LEU A 169 22.51 -6.98 36.00
N ASP A 170 23.17 -6.00 35.37
CA ASP A 170 24.54 -5.55 35.67
C ASP A 170 24.54 -4.14 36.28
#